data_AF-A0A855F808-F1
#
_entry.id   AF-A0A855F808-F1
#
_cell.length_a   1.000
_cell.length_b   1.000
_cell.length_c   1.000
_cell.angle_alpha   90.00
_cell.angle_beta   90.00
_cell.angle_gamma   90.00
#
_symmetry.space_group_name_H-M   'P 1'
#
loop_
_entity.id
_entity.type
_entity.pdbx_description
1 polymer ?
#
loop_
_entity_poly.entity_id
_entity_poly.type
_entity_poly.pdbx_seq_one_letter_code
_entity_poly.pdbx_strand_id
1 'polypeptide(L)' 'MAKIEISVTRKGKGIDVQCRMIKDDSDSEQVKKAARVILVSLGGFIHSVLRKMFGPVKDLSTAPVKGNDSFH' A
#
# COMPACT_ATOMS: atom_id res chain seq x y z
N MET A 1 3.93 -7.37 -18.00
CA MET A 1 4.25 -8.18 -16.81
C MET A 1 3.75 -7.47 -15.56
N ALA A 2 2.78 -8.04 -14.86
CA ALA A 2 2.23 -7.43 -13.66
C ALA A 2 3.29 -7.36 -12.55
N LYS A 3 3.51 -6.17 -12.02
CA LYS A 3 4.47 -5.92 -10.94
C LYS A 3 3.74 -5.45 -9.69
N ILE A 4 4.16 -5.95 -8.54
CA ILE A 4 3.71 -5.43 -7.24
C ILE A 4 4.91 -4.69 -6.66
N GLU A 5 4.71 -3.40 -6.41
CA GLU A 5 5.70 -2.56 -5.75
C GLU A 5 5.31 -2.39 -4.28
N ILE A 6 6.30 -2.57 -3.40
CA ILE A 6 6.19 -2.29 -1.98
C ILE A 6 7.16 -1.16 -1.67
N SER A 7 6.61 -0.03 -1.23
CA SER A 7 7.39 1.11 -0.76
C SER A 7 7.31 1.15 0.76
N VAL A 8 8.48 1.22 1.40
CA VAL A 8 8.61 1.34 2.85
C VAL A 8 9.27 2.68 3.14
N THR A 9 8.58 3.55 3.86
CA THR A 9 9.08 4.87 4.22
C THR A 9 9.02 5.07 5.73
N ARG A 10 10.01 5.75 6.28
CA ARG A 10 9.98 6.17 7.68
C ARG A 10 8.98 7.33 7.81
N LYS A 11 8.06 7.23 8.76
CA LYS A 11 7.07 8.29 9.07
C LYS A 11 7.13 8.63 10.56
N GLY A 12 7.89 9.68 10.89
CA GLY A 12 8.15 10.07 12.28
C GLY A 12 8.85 8.96 13.09
N LYS A 13 8.18 8.47 14.13
CA LYS A 13 8.63 7.33 14.96
C LYS A 13 8.16 5.97 14.43
N GLY A 14 7.39 5.94 13.34
CA GLY A 14 6.84 4.72 12.73
C GLY A 14 7.32 4.47 11.30
N ILE A 15 6.70 3.48 10.67
CA ILE A 15 6.91 3.10 9.28
C ILE A 15 5.57 3.20 8.56
N ASP A 16 5.58 3.78 7.37
CA ASP A 16 4.49 3.73 6.41
C ASP A 16 4.84 2.72 5.32
N VAL A 17 3.91 1.83 4.99
CA VAL A 17 4.11 0.83 3.93
C VAL A 17 2.99 0.94 2.94
N GLN A 18 3.35 1.19 1.68
CA GLN A 18 2.43 1.25 0.57
C GLN A 18 2.67 0.05 -0.35
N CYS A 19 1.62 -0.70 -0.65
CA CYS A 19 1.66 -1.75 -1.65
C CYS A 19 0.81 -1.31 -2.85
N ARG A 20 1.37 -1.32 -4.05
CA ARG A 20 0.64 -0.98 -5.29
C ARG A 20 0.95 -1.96 -6.40
N MET A 21 -0.05 -2.26 -7.21
CA MET A 21 0.15 -2.98 -8.47
C MET A 21 0.47 -1.96 -9.57
N ILE A 22 1.61 -2.13 -10.23
CA ILE A 22 1.93 -1.38 -11.44
C ILE A 22 1.24 -2.11 -12.58
N LYS A 23 0.25 -1.42 -13.17
CA LYS A 23 -0.50 -1.95 -14.32
C LYS A 23 0.38 -1.89 -15.55
N ASP A 24 0.33 -2.96 -16.32
CA ASP A 24 0.88 -3.02 -17.66
C ASP A 24 -0.28 -3.42 -18.58
N ASP A 25 -0.61 -2.57 -19.54
CA ASP A 25 -1.77 -2.77 -20.41
C ASP A 25 -1.59 -3.98 -21.33
N SER A 26 -0.36 -4.48 -21.48
CA SER A 26 -0.05 -5.73 -22.18
C SER A 26 -0.39 -7.00 -21.38
N ASP A 27 -0.66 -6.89 -20.07
CA ASP A 27 -1.04 -8.03 -19.26
C ASP A 27 -2.46 -8.52 -19.59
N SER A 28 -2.63 -9.84 -19.62
CA SER A 28 -3.97 -10.43 -19.74
C SER A 28 -4.82 -10.15 -18.49
N GLU A 29 -6.13 -10.17 -18.65
CA GLU A 29 -7.07 -9.98 -17.54
C GLU A 29 -6.90 -11.01 -16.42
N GLN A 30 -6.51 -12.24 -16.78
CA GLN A 30 -6.18 -13.29 -15.81
C GLN A 30 -4.97 -12.93 -14.96
N VAL A 31 -3.91 -12.39 -15.59
CA VAL A 31 -2.70 -11.93 -14.90
C VAL A 31 -3.02 -10.75 -13.99
N LYS A 32 -3.80 -9.76 -14.46
CA LYS A 32 -4.25 -8.63 -13.64
C LYS A 32 -5.06 -9.08 -12.43
N LYS A 33 -5.96 -10.06 -12.60
CA LYS A 33 -6.77 -10.62 -11.52
C LYS A 33 -5.90 -11.36 -10.49
N ALA A 34 -4.97 -12.19 -10.94
CA ALA A 34 -4.03 -12.88 -10.07
C ALA A 34 -3.16 -11.89 -9.27
N ALA A 35 -2.58 -10.90 -9.95
CA ALA A 35 -1.76 -9.86 -9.31
C ALA A 35 -2.55 -9.06 -8.25
N ARG A 36 -3.84 -8.77 -8.50
CA ARG A 36 -4.71 -8.11 -7.53
C ARG A 36 -4.94 -8.96 -6.28
N VAL A 37 -5.16 -10.26 -6.43
CA VAL A 37 -5.35 -11.18 -5.29
C VAL A 37 -4.07 -11.27 -4.46
N ILE A 38 -2.91 -11.36 -5.12
CA ILE A 38 -1.60 -11.36 -4.46
C ILE A 38 -1.39 -10.04 -3.70
N LEU A 39 -1.68 -8.89 -4.32
CA LEU A 39 -1.55 -7.57 -3.69
C LEU A 39 -2.36 -7.47 -2.40
N VAL A 40 -3.64 -7.86 -2.42
CA VAL A 40 -4.52 -7.79 -1.24
C VAL A 40 -4.01 -8.70 -0.12
N SER A 41 -3.59 -9.92 -0.47
CA SER A 41 -3.07 -10.89 0.49
C SER A 41 -1.77 -10.41 1.13
N LEU A 42 -0.85 -9.90 0.32
CA LEU A 42 0.45 -9.40 0.75
C LEU A 42 0.32 -8.13 1.60
N GLY A 43 -0.53 -7.19 1.18
CA GLY A 43 -0.83 -5.99 1.95
C GLY A 43 -1.42 -6.31 3.32
N GLY A 44 -2.36 -7.26 3.40
CA GLY A 44 -2.92 -7.74 4.66
C GLY A 44 -1.87 -8.40 5.56
N PHE A 45 -0.99 -9.24 5.00
CA PHE A 45 0.10 -9.87 5.73
C PHE A 45 1.08 -8.83 6.30
N ILE A 46 1.53 -7.88 5.48
CA ILE A 46 2.43 -6.80 5.89
C ILE A 46 1.80 -5.98 7.02
N HIS A 47 0.53 -5.58 6.88
CA HIS A 47 -0.18 -4.86 7.94
C HIS A 47 -0.24 -5.66 9.25
N SER A 48 -0.43 -6.98 9.18
CA SER A 48 -0.42 -7.88 10.35
C SER A 48 0.96 -7.90 11.03
N VAL A 49 2.05 -7.99 10.26
CA VAL A 49 3.43 -7.95 10.78
C VAL A 49 3.72 -6.61 11.43
N LEU A 50 3.38 -5.49 10.77
CA LEU A 50 3.58 -4.15 11.31
C LEU A 50 2.81 -3.95 12.63
N ARG A 51 1.55 -4.42 12.70
CA ARG A 51 0.75 -4.37 13.92
C ARG A 51 1.37 -5.17 15.07
N LYS A 52 2.02 -6.30 14.79
CA LYS A 52 2.73 -7.08 15.82
C LYS A 52 3.99 -6.37 16.31
N MET A 53 4.75 -5.74 15.43
CA MET A 53 6.01 -5.07 15.79
C MET A 53 5.80 -3.73 16.50
N PHE A 54 4.83 -2.93 16.06
CA PHE A 54 4.62 -1.56 16.56
C PHE A 54 3.38 -1.42 17.46
N GLY A 55 2.65 -2.51 17.71
CA GLY A 55 1.36 -2.48 18.39
C GLY A 55 0.21 -2.02 17.48
N PRO A 56 -1.05 -2.03 17.97
CA PRO A 56 -2.15 -1.43 17.24
C PRO A 56 -1.86 0.06 16.98
N VAL A 57 -1.83 0.44 15.71
CA VAL A 57 -1.68 1.85 15.30
C VAL A 57 -2.90 2.62 15.83
N LYS A 58 -2.76 3.26 17.00
CA LYS A 58 -3.84 3.99 17.66
C LYS A 58 -4.12 5.37 17.07
N ASP A 59 -3.30 5.87 16.14
CA ASP A 59 -3.46 7.21 15.56
C ASP A 59 -3.09 7.24 14.07
N LEU A 60 -3.79 6.46 13.25
CA LEU A 60 -4.01 6.90 11.88
C LEU A 60 -5.25 7.79 11.93
N SER A 61 -5.02 9.09 12.13
CA SER A 61 -6.02 10.09 11.82
C SER A 61 -6.60 9.75 10.44
N THR A 62 -7.87 9.35 10.43
CA THR A 62 -8.64 9.12 9.21
C THR A 62 -9.01 10.45 8.54
N ALA A 63 -8.45 11.57 9.00
CA ALA A 63 -8.58 12.82 8.29
C ALA A 63 -7.91 12.66 6.92
N PRO A 64 -8.65 12.87 5.81
CA PRO A 64 -8.00 13.00 4.52
C PRO A 64 -6.93 14.08 4.66
N VAL A 65 -5.69 13.78 4.27
CA VAL A 65 -4.68 14.82 4.10
C VAL A 65 -5.27 15.77 3.07
N LYS A 66 -5.67 16.95 3.54
CA LYS A 66 -6.20 18.04 2.72
C LYS A 66 -5.14 18.27 1.64
N GLY A 67 -5.44 17.87 0.41
CA GLY A 67 -4.59 18.17 -0.73
C GLY A 67 -4.42 19.68 -0.79
N ASN A 68 -3.19 20.16 -0.68
CA ASN A 68 -2.85 21.47 -1.18
C ASN A 68 -2.90 21.38 -2.71
N ASP A 69 -4.09 21.41 -3.29
CA ASP A 69 -4.28 21.80 -4.68
C ASP A 69 -4.08 23.31 -4.75
N SER A 70 -2.81 23.72 -4.75
CA SER A 70 -2.41 25.06 -5.16
C SER A 70 -2.01 24.97 -6.63
N PHE A 71 -3.02 24.98 -7.51
CA PHE A 71 -2.84 25.45 -8.87
C PHE A 71 -2.83 26.98 -8.81
N HIS A 72 -1.66 27.56 -9.11
CA HIS A 72 -1.48 28.96 -9.46
C HIS A 72 -0.91 29.02 -10.88
#